data_AF-S7V7W4-F1
#
_entry.id   AF-S7V7W4-F1
#
_cell.length_a   1.000
_cell.length_b   1.000
_cell.length_c   1.000
_cell.angle_alpha   90.00
_cell.angle_beta   90.00
_cell.angle_gamma   90.00
#
_symmetry.space_group_name_H-M   'P 1'
#
loop_
_entity.id
_entity.type
_entity.pdbx_description
1 polymer ?
#
loop_
_entity_poly.entity_id
_entity_poly.type
_entity_poly.pdbx_seq_one_letter_code
_entity_poly.pdbx_strand_id
1 'polypeptide(L)'
;MHFLASDLLYKGLSPQQIHDAVVKAMKVAKSSKMNIREHFKPVFSSIDKEVISDCKLSRLGYGLVLMNAETNLSVVGEWQRKVLEKFLTTTSEHN
;
A
#
# COMPACT_ATOMS: atom_id res chain seq x y z
N MET A 1 12.42 -5.88 -5.12
CA MET A 1 11.40 -5.01 -4.50
C MET A 1 11.11 -5.56 -3.12
N HIS A 2 11.57 -4.87 -2.09
CA HIS A 2 11.02 -5.07 -0.76
C HIS A 2 9.64 -4.40 -0.76
N PHE A 3 8.66 -5.03 -0.12
CA PHE A 3 7.29 -4.50 0.02
C PHE A 3 7.08 -4.17 1.49
N LEU A 4 7.99 -3.41 2.07
CA LEU A 4 7.83 -2.89 3.42
C LEU A 4 6.93 -1.66 3.38
N ALA A 5 6.15 -1.44 4.43
CA ALA A 5 5.38 -0.21 4.57
C ALA A 5 6.33 0.99 4.66
N SER A 6 7.48 0.82 5.30
CA SER A 6 8.53 1.83 5.37
C SER A 6 9.15 2.21 4.01
N ASP A 7 9.03 1.38 2.96
CA ASP A 7 9.45 1.76 1.60
C ASP A 7 8.67 2.96 1.05
N LEU A 8 7.52 3.29 1.65
CA LEU A 8 6.73 4.47 1.32
C LEU A 8 7.35 5.78 1.82
N LEU A 9 8.32 5.73 2.73
CA LEU A 9 9.12 6.90 3.13
C LEU A 9 9.86 7.47 1.90
N TYR A 10 10.42 6.60 1.06
CA TYR A 10 11.08 6.98 -0.20
C TYR A 10 10.09 7.53 -1.26
N LYS A 11 8.78 7.42 -1.01
CA LYS A 11 7.72 8.00 -1.83
C LYS A 11 7.17 9.30 -1.25
N GLY A 12 7.77 9.82 -0.18
CA GLY A 12 7.42 11.08 0.44
C GLY A 12 6.31 11.00 1.49
N LEU A 13 5.91 9.80 1.92
CA LEU A 13 4.96 9.65 3.03
C LEU A 13 5.68 9.81 4.36
N SER A 14 5.03 10.47 5.32
CA SER A 14 5.49 10.47 6.71
C SER A 14 5.15 9.15 7.42
N PRO A 15 5.82 8.79 8.53
CA PRO A 15 5.48 7.60 9.32
C PRO A 15 4.00 7.54 9.74
N GLN A 16 3.41 8.68 10.11
CA GLN A 16 1.99 8.74 10.48
C GLN A 16 1.08 8.46 9.28
N GLN A 17 1.38 9.03 8.11
CA GLN A 17 0.63 8.76 6.88
C GLN A 17 0.71 7.29 6.46
N ILE A 18 1.88 6.66 6.64
CA ILE A 18 2.07 5.23 6.38
C ILE A 18 1.20 4.40 7.34
N HIS A 19 1.24 4.70 8.64
CA HIS A 19 0.43 4.02 9.64
C HIS A 19 -1.06 4.10 9.29
N ASP A 20 -1.57 5.31 9.03
CA ASP A 20 -2.97 5.54 8.71
C ASP A 20 -3.39 4.81 7.42
N ALA A 21 -2.53 4.84 6.39
CA ALA A 21 -2.76 4.12 5.13
C ALA A 21 -2.80 2.60 5.34
N VAL A 22 -1.93 2.04 6.18
CA VAL A 22 -1.94 0.61 6.54
C VAL A 22 -3.23 0.25 7.26
N VAL A 23 -3.66 1.04 8.25
CA VAL A 23 -4.91 0.81 8.98
C VAL A 23 -6.12 0.87 8.06
N LYS A 24 -6.19 1.87 7.16
CA LYS A 24 -7.26 1.98 6.15
C LYS A 24 -7.25 0.78 5.18
N ALA A 25 -6.09 0.39 4.67
CA ALA A 25 -5.94 -0.77 3.79
C ALA A 25 -6.34 -2.09 4.46
N MET A 26 -6.00 -2.28 5.75
CA MET A 26 -6.45 -3.44 6.51
C MET A 26 -7.97 -3.47 6.69
N LYS A 27 -8.62 -2.31 6.88
CA LYS A 27 -10.09 -2.21 6.94
C LYS A 27 -10.72 -2.64 5.61
N VAL A 28 -10.20 -2.15 4.48
CA VAL A 28 -10.64 -2.55 3.13
C VAL A 28 -10.46 -4.06 2.92
N ALA A 29 -9.29 -4.61 3.26
CA ALA A 29 -9.03 -6.03 3.13
C ALA A 29 -10.01 -6.88 3.97
N LYS A 30 -10.32 -6.44 5.20
CA LYS A 30 -11.32 -7.10 6.07
C LYS A 30 -12.72 -7.07 5.46
N SER A 31 -13.19 -5.91 4.99
CA SER A 31 -14.51 -5.80 4.35
C SER A 31 -14.62 -6.61 3.06
N SER A 32 -13.50 -6.79 2.37
CA SER A 32 -13.40 -7.61 1.16
C SER A 32 -13.14 -9.11 1.44
N LYS A 33 -13.28 -9.56 2.70
CA LYS A 33 -13.06 -10.96 3.12
C LYS A 33 -11.68 -11.53 2.77
N MET A 34 -10.66 -10.68 2.66
CA MET A 34 -9.29 -11.09 2.39
C MET A 34 -8.60 -11.60 3.66
N ASN A 35 -7.64 -12.52 3.50
CA ASN A 35 -6.79 -12.96 4.61
C ASN A 35 -5.76 -11.88 4.95
N ILE A 36 -5.94 -11.20 6.07
CA ILE A 36 -5.07 -10.11 6.52
C ILE A 36 -3.62 -10.59 6.74
N ARG A 37 -3.42 -11.78 7.29
CA ARG A 37 -2.08 -12.28 7.64
C ARG A 37 -1.23 -12.59 6.41
N GLU A 38 -1.85 -12.84 5.26
CA GLU A 38 -1.16 -13.05 3.98
C GLU A 38 -0.71 -11.76 3.30
N HIS A 39 -1.25 -10.62 3.73
CA HIS A 39 -1.03 -9.33 3.06
C HIS A 39 -0.42 -8.26 3.94
N PHE A 40 -0.53 -8.40 5.27
CA PHE A 40 -0.02 -7.47 6.27
C PHE A 40 0.67 -8.27 7.36
N LYS A 41 1.99 -8.48 7.20
CA LYS A 41 2.81 -9.23 8.15
C LYS A 41 3.66 -8.26 8.98
N PRO A 42 3.37 -8.07 10.28
CA PRO A 42 4.24 -7.31 11.17
C PRO A 42 5.64 -7.93 11.18
N VAL A 43 6.66 -7.09 11.06
CA VAL A 43 8.06 -7.48 11.09
C VAL A 43 8.88 -6.40 11.81
N PHE A 44 10.09 -6.74 12.22
CA PHE A 44 11.09 -5.74 12.55
C PHE A 44 12.00 -5.57 11.33
N SER A 45 12.28 -4.31 10.97
CA SER A 45 13.23 -3.95 9.93
C SER A 45 14.22 -2.92 10.48
N SER A 46 15.19 -2.51 9.67
CA SER A 46 16.12 -1.45 10.06
C SER A 46 16.16 -0.33 9.02
N ILE A 47 16.16 0.91 9.52
CA ILE A 47 16.37 2.13 8.74
C ILE A 47 17.42 2.94 9.49
N ASP A 48 18.45 3.42 8.78
CA ASP A 48 19.53 4.22 9.37
C ASP A 48 20.17 3.60 10.63
N LYS A 49 20.25 2.25 10.67
CA LYS A 49 20.77 1.43 11.77
C LYS A 49 19.88 1.40 13.03
N GLU A 50 18.69 1.97 12.99
CA GLU A 50 17.67 1.83 14.03
C GLU A 50 16.73 0.67 13.71
N VAL A 51 16.35 -0.10 14.73
CA VAL A 51 15.35 -1.17 14.59
C VAL A 51 13.96 -0.54 14.71
N ILE A 52 13.13 -0.73 13.69
CA ILE A 52 11.77 -0.18 13.66
C ILE A 52 10.72 -1.30 13.59
N SER A 53 9.53 -1.02 14.11
CA SER A 53 8.35 -1.83 13.86
C SER A 53 7.82 -1.48 12.46
N ASP A 54 7.74 -2.49 11.59
CA ASP A 54 7.38 -2.33 10.20
C ASP A 54 6.35 -3.38 9.78
N CYS A 55 5.80 -3.24 8.58
CA CYS A 55 4.84 -4.18 8.02
C CYS A 55 5.33 -4.66 6.65
N LYS A 56 5.62 -5.95 6.54
CA LYS A 56 5.85 -6.59 5.24
C LYS A 56 4.51 -6.86 4.57
N LEU A 57 4.36 -6.32 3.38
CA LEU A 57 3.16 -6.33 2.58
C LEU A 57 3.27 -7.35 1.43
N SER A 58 2.15 -7.95 1.05
CA SER A 58 2.07 -8.57 -0.28
C SER A 58 2.03 -7.49 -1.36
N ARG A 59 2.21 -7.87 -2.62
CA ARG A 59 2.04 -6.92 -3.74
C ARG A 59 0.65 -6.27 -3.75
N LEU A 60 -0.39 -7.03 -3.44
CA LEU A 60 -1.76 -6.52 -3.31
C LEU A 60 -1.90 -5.64 -2.07
N GLY A 61 -1.35 -6.04 -0.92
CA GLY A 61 -1.33 -5.25 0.31
C GLY A 61 -0.66 -3.89 0.10
N TYR A 62 0.50 -3.86 -0.54
CA TYR A 62 1.21 -2.62 -0.88
C TYR A 62 0.38 -1.71 -1.80
N GLY A 63 -0.27 -2.29 -2.81
CA GLY A 63 -1.18 -1.55 -3.68
C GLY A 63 -2.39 -0.98 -2.94
N LEU A 64 -2.95 -1.72 -1.98
CA LEU A 64 -4.04 -1.25 -1.13
C LEU A 64 -3.59 -0.13 -0.18
N VAL A 65 -2.38 -0.21 0.39
CA VAL A 65 -1.82 0.86 1.22
C VAL A 65 -1.67 2.13 0.39
N LEU A 66 -1.05 2.07 -0.79
CA LEU A 66 -0.95 3.22 -1.69
C LEU A 66 -2.32 3.78 -2.10
N MET A 67 -3.29 2.92 -2.38
CA MET A 67 -4.65 3.33 -2.78
C MET A 67 -5.38 4.09 -1.67
N ASN A 68 -5.08 3.81 -0.39
CA ASN A 68 -5.75 4.37 0.78
C ASN A 68 -4.92 5.45 1.52
N ALA A 69 -3.74 5.80 1.01
CA ALA A 69 -2.94 6.90 1.51
C ALA A 69 -3.56 8.27 1.12
N GLU A 70 -3.03 9.35 1.69
CA GLU A 70 -3.56 10.70 1.48
C GLU A 70 -3.46 11.14 0.00
N THR A 71 -4.58 11.61 -0.56
CA THR A 71 -4.71 11.91 -2.00
C THR A 71 -3.98 13.17 -2.45
N ASN A 72 -3.56 14.03 -1.51
CA ASN A 72 -2.72 15.19 -1.80
C ASN A 72 -1.26 14.83 -2.15
N LEU A 73 -0.87 13.55 -2.01
CA LEU A 73 0.44 13.05 -2.42
C LEU A 73 0.40 12.64 -3.89
N SER A 74 1.30 13.19 -4.71
CA SER A 74 1.36 12.92 -6.16
C SER A 74 1.49 11.42 -6.49
N VAL A 75 2.25 10.67 -5.69
CA VAL A 75 2.44 9.22 -5.86
C VAL A 75 1.15 8.42 -5.71
N VAL A 76 0.21 8.90 -4.87
CA VAL A 76 -1.08 8.28 -4.65
C VAL A 76 -1.99 8.52 -5.85
N GLY A 77 -2.07 9.77 -6.32
CA GLY A 77 -2.84 10.11 -7.52
C GLY A 77 -2.34 9.39 -8.76
N GLU A 78 -1.02 9.29 -8.95
CA GLU A 78 -0.42 8.53 -10.05
C GLU A 78 -0.78 7.04 -9.98
N TRP A 79 -0.72 6.45 -8.79
CA TRP A 79 -1.09 5.05 -8.57
C TRP A 79 -2.57 4.80 -8.88
N GLN A 80 -3.46 5.65 -8.35
CA GLN A 80 -4.91 5.57 -8.59
C GLN A 80 -5.24 5.67 -10.08
N ARG A 81 -4.66 6.65 -10.78
CA ARG A 81 -4.82 6.80 -12.23
C ARG A 81 -4.34 5.56 -12.98
N LYS A 82 -3.15 5.06 -12.70
CA LYS A 82 -2.59 3.85 -13.35
C LYS A 82 -3.46 2.62 -13.14
N VAL A 83 -4.02 2.44 -11.94
CA VAL A 83 -4.93 1.31 -11.65
C VAL A 83 -6.22 1.46 -12.47
N LEU A 84 -6.81 2.66 -12.50
CA LEU A 84 -8.04 2.91 -13.24
C LEU A 84 -7.86 2.76 -14.75
N GLU A 85 -6.79 3.35 -15.31
CA GLU A 85 -6.44 3.21 -16.73
C GLU A 85 -6.30 1.73 -17.11
N LYS A 86 -5.53 0.97 -16.32
CA LYS A 86 -5.35 -0.46 -16.58
C LYS A 86 -6.68 -1.21 -16.50
N PHE A 87 -7.52 -0.94 -15.51
CA PHE A 87 -8.83 -1.59 -15.38
C PHE A 87 -9.71 -1.32 -16.60
N LEU A 88 -9.77 -0.06 -17.04
CA LEU A 88 -10.58 0.35 -18.19
C LEU A 88 -10.04 -0.21 -19.51
N THR A 89 -8.71 -0.21 -19.73
CA THR A 89 -8.12 -0.77 -20.96
C THR A 89 -8.31 -2.29 -21.07
N THR A 90 -8.34 -3.00 -19.93
CA THR A 90 -8.56 -4.45 -19.94
C THR A 90 -10.03 -4.80 -20.26
N THR A 91 -10.96 -3.85 -20.10
CA THR A 91 -12.39 -4.07 -20.35
C THR A 91 -12.75 -3.85 -21.83
N SER A 92 -11.93 -3.11 -22.59
CA SER A 92 -12.13 -2.87 -24.03
C SER A 92 -11.78 -4.04 -24.95
N GLU A 93 -11.20 -5.14 -24.45
CA GLU A 93 -10.91 -6.35 -25.25
C GLU A 93 -12.00 -7.43 -25.13
N HIS A 94 -13.11 -7.16 -24.43
CA HIS A 94 -14.22 -8.10 -24.23
C HIS A 94 -15.59 -7.60 -24.69
N ASN A 95 -15.62 -6.62 -25.61
CA ASN A 95 -16.82 -6.23 -26.35
C ASN A 95 -16.61 -6.45 -27.86
#